data_AF-A0A1Q7RAJ1-F1
#
_entry.id   AF-A0A1Q7RAJ1-F1
#
_cell.length_a   1.000
_cell.length_b   1.000
_cell.length_c   1.000
_cell.angle_alpha   90.00
_cell.angle_beta   90.00
_cell.angle_gamma   90.00
#
_symmetry.space_group_name_H-M   'P 1'
#
loop_
_entity.id
_entity.type
_entity.pdbx_description
1 polymer ?
#
loop_
_entity_poly.entity_id
_entity_poly.type
_entity_poly.pdbx_seq_one_letter_code
_entity_poly.pdbx_strand_id
1 'polypeptide(L)'
;MQENAAKHLALAAMLSSVVLVLGCGPSAENIAAQDFLQKFDKIVEQKTALDDLEKKADEYNEQLEKASDERNPTKHAMAIGAWIGQYKALLSQARSIVDTQSGLVDDLVTDSAKLGGDANRYSREATDALREYIATQRKGIELSEQLMAAIESSASNPASADREKLEELTSSLDDLDSKEKHAFQQAQDAVARLRAVAPRP
;
A
#
# COMPACT_ATOMS: atom_id res chain seq x y z
N MET A 1 -35.66 26.96 55.43
CA MET A 1 -34.66 25.91 55.10
C MET A 1 -34.83 25.31 53.70
N GLN A 2 -35.98 25.41 53.02
CA GLN A 2 -36.17 24.82 51.68
C GLN A 2 -35.51 25.59 50.52
N GLU A 3 -35.29 26.91 50.66
CA GLU A 3 -34.77 27.73 49.55
C GLU A 3 -33.28 27.51 49.24
N ASN A 4 -32.46 27.20 50.26
CA ASN A 4 -31.04 26.88 50.06
C ASN A 4 -30.84 25.49 49.42
N ALA A 5 -31.67 24.51 49.78
CA ALA A 5 -31.59 23.17 49.19
C ALA A 5 -31.85 23.18 47.68
N ALA A 6 -32.82 23.98 47.22
CA ALA A 6 -33.14 24.12 45.80
C ALA A 6 -32.00 24.79 44.99
N LYS A 7 -31.33 25.80 45.57
CA LYS A 7 -30.19 26.49 44.94
C LYS A 7 -28.98 25.57 44.79
N HIS A 8 -28.69 24.74 45.81
CA HIS A 8 -27.60 23.76 45.74
C HIS A 8 -27.89 22.62 44.75
N LEU A 9 -29.14 22.17 44.63
CA LEU A 9 -29.53 21.15 43.66
C LEU A 9 -29.44 21.67 42.21
N ALA A 10 -29.84 22.92 41.97
CA ALA A 10 -29.72 23.56 40.65
C ALA A 10 -28.25 23.80 40.25
N LEU A 11 -27.39 24.18 41.20
CA LEU A 11 -25.95 24.33 40.97
C LEU A 11 -25.27 22.99 40.68
N ALA A 12 -25.66 21.92 41.38
CA ALA A 12 -25.15 20.56 41.16
C ALA A 12 -25.60 19.99 39.80
N ALA A 13 -26.84 20.28 39.38
CA ALA A 13 -27.35 19.89 38.06
C ALA A 13 -26.64 20.64 36.92
N MET A 14 -26.34 21.94 37.10
CA MET A 14 -25.55 22.73 36.15
C MET A 14 -24.08 22.28 36.08
N LEU A 15 -23.47 21.93 37.21
CA LEU A 15 -22.11 21.37 37.23
C LEU A 15 -22.04 19.97 36.60
N SER A 16 -23.04 19.10 36.80
CA SER A 16 -23.11 17.79 36.14
C SER A 16 -23.30 17.91 34.63
N SER A 17 -24.06 18.90 34.15
CA SER A 17 -24.22 19.13 32.71
C SER A 17 -22.96 19.74 32.08
N VAL A 18 -22.17 20.54 32.80
CA VAL A 18 -20.86 21.01 32.34
C VAL A 18 -19.82 19.88 32.30
N VAL A 19 -19.85 18.93 33.24
CA VAL A 19 -18.98 17.73 33.19
C VAL A 19 -19.35 16.79 32.04
N LEU A 20 -20.64 16.65 31.72
CA LEU A 20 -21.11 15.89 30.54
C LEU A 20 -20.77 16.58 29.21
N VAL A 21 -20.63 17.91 29.18
CA VAL A 21 -20.30 18.68 27.97
C VAL A 21 -18.78 18.83 27.77
N LEU A 22 -17.98 18.85 28.84
CA LEU A 22 -16.51 18.93 28.75
C LEU A 22 -15.83 17.56 28.58
N GLY A 23 -16.54 16.45 28.80
CA GLY A 23 -16.02 15.07 28.67
C GLY A 23 -16.20 14.42 27.29
N CYS A 24 -16.89 15.08 26.35
CA CYS A 24 -17.25 14.51 25.03
C CYS A 24 -16.34 14.99 23.88
N GLY A 25 -15.04 15.15 24.15
CA GLY A 25 -14.05 15.24 23.08
C GLY A 25 -13.54 13.83 22.74
N PRO A 26 -13.30 13.48 21.46
CA PRO A 26 -12.65 12.23 21.14
C PRO A 26 -11.30 12.18 21.86
N SER A 27 -11.02 11.06 22.54
CA SER A 27 -9.74 10.90 23.23
C SER A 27 -8.59 11.00 22.22
N ALA A 28 -7.41 11.43 22.67
CA ALA A 28 -6.21 11.47 21.83
C ALA A 28 -5.92 10.09 21.18
N GLU A 29 -6.28 9.02 21.88
CA GLU A 29 -6.19 7.64 21.39
C GLU A 29 -7.22 7.33 20.29
N ASN A 30 -8.46 7.83 20.39
CA ASN A 30 -9.45 7.70 19.32
C ASN A 30 -9.03 8.47 18.07
N ILE A 31 -8.51 9.70 18.22
CA ILE A 31 -7.96 10.48 17.10
C ILE A 31 -6.81 9.74 16.44
N ALA A 32 -5.84 9.24 17.21
CA ALA A 32 -4.71 8.48 16.69
C ALA A 32 -5.15 7.19 15.96
N ALA A 33 -6.16 6.49 16.47
CA ALA A 33 -6.68 5.29 15.84
C ALA A 33 -7.37 5.61 14.51
N GLN A 34 -8.16 6.69 14.44
CA GLN A 34 -8.80 7.13 13.20
C GLN A 34 -7.78 7.59 12.16
N ASP A 35 -6.79 8.37 12.58
CA ASP A 35 -5.70 8.83 11.71
C ASP A 35 -4.89 7.65 11.14
N PHE A 36 -4.64 6.62 11.97
CA PHE A 36 -4.00 5.39 11.54
C PHE A 36 -4.84 4.67 10.47
N LEU A 37 -6.14 4.47 10.73
CA LEU A 37 -7.03 3.77 9.81
C LEU A 37 -7.17 4.50 8.47
N GLN A 38 -7.29 5.82 8.48
CA GLN A 38 -7.36 6.62 7.25
C GLN A 38 -6.09 6.52 6.41
N LYS A 39 -4.90 6.53 7.04
CA LYS A 39 -3.63 6.35 6.33
C LYS A 39 -3.49 4.92 5.79
N PHE A 40 -3.95 3.92 6.54
CA PHE A 40 -4.01 2.55 6.04
C PHE A 40 -4.91 2.42 4.81
N ASP A 41 -6.09 3.03 4.83
CA ASP A 41 -7.01 2.99 3.70
C ASP A 41 -6.41 3.65 2.45
N LYS A 42 -5.62 4.72 2.60
CA LYS A 42 -4.82 5.29 1.49
C LYS A 42 -3.78 4.32 0.92
N ILE A 43 -3.17 3.48 1.75
CA ILE A 43 -2.25 2.43 1.28
C ILE A 43 -3.01 1.36 0.48
N VAL A 44 -4.23 1.01 0.89
CA VAL A 44 -5.12 0.11 0.13
C VAL A 44 -5.51 0.72 -1.22
N GLU A 45 -5.83 2.01 -1.26
CA GLU A 45 -6.06 2.74 -2.53
C GLU A 45 -4.83 2.69 -3.44
N GLN A 46 -3.63 2.90 -2.88
CA GLN A 46 -2.38 2.81 -3.62
C GLN A 46 -2.09 1.40 -4.13
N LYS A 47 -2.42 0.35 -3.37
CA LYS A 47 -2.38 -1.03 -3.88
C LYS A 47 -3.30 -1.19 -5.08
N THR A 48 -4.51 -0.66 -5.02
CA THR A 48 -5.46 -0.75 -6.14
C THR A 48 -4.90 -0.06 -7.39
N ALA A 49 -4.22 1.08 -7.20
CA ALA A 49 -3.52 1.75 -8.29
C ALA A 49 -2.40 0.89 -8.90
N LEU A 50 -1.66 0.11 -8.09
CA LEU A 50 -0.67 -0.86 -8.60
C LEU A 50 -1.34 -1.99 -9.37
N ASP A 51 -2.42 -2.56 -8.85
CA ASP A 51 -3.21 -3.61 -9.54
C ASP A 51 -3.74 -3.10 -10.90
N ASP A 52 -4.07 -1.81 -11.01
CA ASP A 52 -4.48 -1.19 -12.28
C ASP A 52 -3.29 -0.96 -13.25
N LEU A 53 -2.07 -0.79 -12.74
CA LEU A 53 -0.87 -0.78 -13.60
C LEU A 53 -0.57 -2.19 -14.13
N GLU A 54 -0.78 -3.24 -13.32
CA GLU A 54 -0.63 -4.64 -13.74
C GLU A 54 -1.61 -4.99 -14.87
N LYS A 55 -2.88 -4.61 -14.74
CA LYS A 55 -3.86 -4.80 -15.83
C LYS A 55 -3.45 -4.09 -17.12
N LYS A 56 -2.87 -2.89 -17.04
CA LYS A 56 -2.36 -2.18 -18.23
C LYS A 56 -1.15 -2.90 -18.84
N ALA A 57 -0.28 -3.48 -18.02
CA ALA A 57 0.82 -4.30 -18.48
C ALA A 57 0.32 -5.53 -19.26
N ASP A 58 -0.74 -6.18 -18.78
CA ASP A 58 -1.41 -7.28 -19.50
C ASP A 58 -1.99 -6.82 -20.85
N GLU A 59 -2.66 -5.67 -20.89
CA GLU A 59 -3.16 -5.09 -22.13
C GLU A 59 -2.03 -4.81 -23.14
N TYR A 60 -0.87 -4.36 -22.68
CA TYR A 60 0.31 -4.16 -23.53
C TYR A 60 0.90 -5.48 -24.01
N ASN A 61 0.87 -6.53 -23.20
CA ASN A 61 1.30 -7.88 -23.59
C ASN A 61 0.42 -8.43 -24.70
N GLU A 62 -0.91 -8.32 -24.58
CA GLU A 62 -1.83 -8.75 -25.62
C GLU A 62 -1.63 -7.98 -26.94
N GLN A 63 -1.33 -6.68 -26.86
CA GLN A 63 -1.03 -5.87 -28.04
C GLN A 63 0.27 -6.33 -28.73
N LEU A 64 1.31 -6.64 -27.94
CA LEU A 64 2.56 -7.16 -28.47
C LEU A 64 2.37 -8.55 -29.10
N GLU A 65 1.60 -9.44 -28.47
CA GLU A 65 1.30 -10.77 -29.00
C GLU A 65 0.59 -10.69 -30.36
N LYS A 66 -0.43 -9.84 -30.48
CA LYS A 66 -1.12 -9.58 -31.76
C LYS A 66 -0.17 -9.03 -32.84
N ALA A 67 0.81 -8.20 -32.45
CA ALA A 67 1.82 -7.70 -33.36
C ALA A 67 2.91 -8.75 -33.70
N SER A 68 3.07 -9.78 -32.88
CA SER A 68 3.97 -10.92 -33.10
C SER A 68 3.46 -11.86 -34.21
N ASP A 69 2.14 -11.98 -34.35
CA ASP A 69 1.52 -12.75 -35.44
C ASP A 69 1.72 -12.10 -36.82
N GLU A 70 2.15 -10.83 -36.88
CA GLU A 70 2.43 -10.13 -38.12
C GLU A 70 3.80 -10.54 -38.68
N ARG A 71 3.81 -11.24 -39.84
CA ARG A 71 5.03 -11.73 -40.52
C ARG A 71 6.04 -10.64 -40.95
N ASN A 72 5.77 -9.37 -40.69
CA ASN A 72 6.65 -8.26 -41.07
C ASN A 72 7.65 -7.96 -39.94
N PRO A 73 8.96 -8.25 -40.12
CA PRO A 73 9.96 -8.09 -39.07
C PRO A 73 10.16 -6.63 -38.64
N THR A 74 9.97 -5.66 -39.54
CA THR A 74 10.09 -4.24 -39.21
C THR A 74 8.95 -3.78 -38.31
N LYS A 75 7.71 -4.22 -38.59
CA LYS A 75 6.56 -3.92 -37.72
C LYS A 75 6.71 -4.57 -36.35
N HIS A 76 7.18 -5.81 -36.32
CA HIS A 76 7.45 -6.53 -35.08
C HIS A 76 8.49 -5.81 -34.20
N ALA A 77 9.60 -5.37 -34.78
CA ALA A 77 10.63 -4.61 -34.05
C ALA A 77 10.10 -3.27 -33.50
N MET A 78 9.25 -2.56 -34.27
CA MET A 78 8.61 -1.33 -33.79
C MET A 78 7.64 -1.61 -32.63
N ALA A 79 6.88 -2.71 -32.68
CA ALA A 79 5.98 -3.11 -31.62
C ALA A 79 6.74 -3.44 -30.31
N ILE A 80 7.86 -4.16 -30.40
CA ILE A 80 8.74 -4.42 -29.24
C ILE A 80 9.26 -3.11 -28.65
N GLY A 81 9.75 -2.18 -29.48
CA GLY A 81 10.25 -0.88 -29.00
C GLY A 81 9.17 -0.06 -28.30
N ALA A 82 7.95 -0.04 -28.84
CA ALA A 82 6.81 0.63 -28.20
C ALA A 82 6.44 -0.02 -26.86
N TRP A 83 6.38 -1.36 -26.82
CA TRP A 83 6.12 -2.13 -25.61
C TRP A 83 7.15 -1.87 -24.50
N ILE A 84 8.45 -1.83 -24.84
CA ILE A 84 9.52 -1.47 -23.88
C ILE A 84 9.28 -0.07 -23.29
N GLY A 85 8.95 0.91 -24.13
CA GLY A 85 8.67 2.28 -23.69
C GLY A 85 7.47 2.36 -22.74
N GLN A 86 6.39 1.64 -23.05
CA GLN A 86 5.20 1.54 -22.21
C GLN A 86 5.51 0.92 -20.84
N TYR A 87 6.24 -0.19 -20.81
CA TYR A 87 6.63 -0.86 -19.56
C TYR A 87 7.52 0.01 -18.66
N LYS A 88 8.49 0.73 -19.24
CA LYS A 88 9.32 1.69 -18.48
C LYS A 88 8.47 2.79 -17.83
N ALA A 89 7.44 3.27 -18.52
CA ALA A 89 6.51 4.25 -17.96
C ALA A 89 5.66 3.68 -16.82
N LEU A 90 5.24 2.41 -16.90
CA LEU A 90 4.53 1.72 -15.81
C LEU A 90 5.45 1.54 -14.59
N LEU A 91 6.70 1.11 -14.78
CA LEU A 91 7.68 0.95 -13.69
C LEU A 91 7.95 2.27 -12.96
N SER A 92 8.06 3.38 -13.70
CA SER A 92 8.20 4.70 -13.10
C SER A 92 6.98 5.11 -12.25
N GLN A 93 5.77 4.77 -12.69
CA GLN A 93 4.54 5.03 -11.93
C GLN A 93 4.49 4.14 -10.69
N ALA A 94 4.81 2.85 -10.81
CA ALA A 94 4.85 1.92 -9.70
C ALA A 94 5.84 2.38 -8.62
N ARG A 95 7.05 2.82 -9.00
CA ARG A 95 8.03 3.40 -8.06
C ARG A 95 7.45 4.59 -7.31
N SER A 96 6.81 5.53 -8.01
CA SER A 96 6.19 6.69 -7.38
C SER A 96 5.11 6.31 -6.37
N ILE A 97 4.32 5.27 -6.65
CA ILE A 97 3.28 4.79 -5.74
C ILE A 97 3.92 4.17 -4.50
N VAL A 98 4.90 3.29 -4.67
CA VAL A 98 5.62 2.61 -3.58
C VAL A 98 6.37 3.60 -2.69
N ASP A 99 6.96 4.66 -3.26
CA ASP A 99 7.57 5.73 -2.48
C ASP A 99 6.54 6.50 -1.65
N THR A 100 5.34 6.72 -2.19
CA THR A 100 4.26 7.35 -1.44
C THR A 100 3.75 6.44 -0.32
N GLN A 101 3.61 5.14 -0.57
CA GLN A 101 3.28 4.14 0.47
C GLN A 101 4.31 4.16 1.59
N SER A 102 5.60 4.25 1.26
CA SER A 102 6.68 4.30 2.25
C SER A 102 6.52 5.48 3.20
N GLY A 103 6.20 6.66 2.68
CA GLY A 103 5.94 7.84 3.52
C GLY A 103 4.72 7.67 4.44
N LEU A 104 3.64 7.06 3.94
CA LEU A 104 2.46 6.76 4.75
C LEU A 104 2.78 5.76 5.87
N VAL A 105 3.62 4.76 5.62
CA VAL A 105 4.01 3.78 6.64
C VAL A 105 4.86 4.42 7.75
N ASP A 106 5.75 5.36 7.42
CA ASP A 106 6.51 6.10 8.43
C ASP A 106 5.58 6.93 9.34
N ASP A 107 4.53 7.53 8.77
CA ASP A 107 3.48 8.21 9.54
C ASP A 107 2.68 7.24 10.41
N LEU A 108 2.30 6.07 9.88
CA LEU A 108 1.58 5.04 10.64
C LEU A 108 2.38 4.55 11.85
N VAL A 109 3.70 4.42 11.71
CA VAL A 109 4.60 4.06 12.83
C VAL A 109 4.53 5.12 13.92
N THR A 110 4.53 6.40 13.55
CA THR A 110 4.38 7.50 14.49
C THR A 110 3.02 7.49 15.19
N ASP A 111 1.94 7.15 14.47
CA ASP A 111 0.60 7.06 15.05
C ASP A 111 0.42 5.83 15.95
N SER A 112 1.03 4.70 15.60
CA SER A 112 1.00 3.48 16.42
C SER A 112 1.54 3.71 17.83
N ALA A 113 2.58 4.55 17.98
CA ALA A 113 3.19 4.90 19.25
C ALA A 113 2.26 5.70 20.20
N LYS A 114 1.20 6.32 19.66
CA LYS A 114 0.20 7.09 20.43
C LYS A 114 -0.93 6.21 20.97
N LEU A 115 -1.02 4.96 20.52
CA LEU A 115 -2.04 4.00 20.95
C LEU A 115 -1.59 3.25 22.20
N GLY A 116 -2.55 2.86 23.05
CA GLY A 116 -2.34 2.03 24.22
C GLY A 116 -2.77 0.58 24.01
N GLY A 117 -2.33 -0.30 24.91
CA GLY A 117 -2.83 -1.68 25.04
C GLY A 117 -2.85 -2.48 23.72
N ASP A 118 -3.96 -3.17 23.46
CA ASP A 118 -4.14 -4.01 22.28
C ASP A 118 -4.15 -3.21 20.97
N ALA A 119 -4.60 -1.94 20.99
CA ALA A 119 -4.57 -1.07 19.82
C ALA A 119 -3.14 -0.76 19.36
N ASN A 120 -2.21 -0.55 20.31
CA ASN A 120 -0.79 -0.41 20.01
C ASN A 120 -0.23 -1.69 19.38
N ARG A 121 -0.55 -2.84 19.97
CA ARG A 121 -0.09 -4.13 19.48
C ARG A 121 -0.52 -4.37 18.03
N TYR A 122 -1.81 -4.23 17.73
CA TYR A 122 -2.32 -4.49 16.39
C TYR A 122 -1.89 -3.44 15.37
N SER A 123 -1.77 -2.16 15.74
CA SER A 123 -1.22 -1.15 14.84
C SER A 123 0.25 -1.42 14.50
N ARG A 124 1.06 -1.89 15.46
CA ARG A 124 2.44 -2.30 15.21
C ARG A 124 2.55 -3.52 14.31
N GLU A 125 1.75 -4.56 14.60
CA GLU A 125 1.65 -5.75 13.73
C GLU A 125 1.31 -5.34 12.28
N ALA A 126 0.37 -4.41 12.10
CA ALA A 126 0.03 -3.88 10.78
C ALA A 126 1.19 -3.11 10.14
N THR A 127 1.87 -2.23 10.87
CA THR A 127 2.99 -1.45 10.31
C THR A 127 4.20 -2.30 9.93
N ASP A 128 4.51 -3.33 10.72
CA ASP A 128 5.63 -4.21 10.42
C ASP A 128 5.35 -5.06 9.18
N ALA A 129 4.12 -5.57 9.05
CA ALA A 129 3.67 -6.26 7.84
C ALA A 129 3.68 -5.35 6.60
N LEU A 130 3.28 -4.08 6.73
CA LEU A 130 3.36 -3.10 5.63
C LEU A 130 4.79 -2.76 5.22
N ARG A 131 5.73 -2.71 6.18
CA ARG A 131 7.15 -2.52 5.85
C ARG A 131 7.69 -3.69 5.03
N GLU A 132 7.34 -4.91 5.40
CA GLU A 132 7.71 -6.11 4.64
C GLU A 132 7.09 -6.10 3.24
N TYR A 133 5.81 -5.74 3.13
CA TYR A 133 5.10 -5.57 1.86
C TYR A 133 5.80 -4.55 0.95
N ILE A 134 6.07 -3.33 1.44
CA ILE A 134 6.75 -2.28 0.66
C ILE A 134 8.17 -2.68 0.27
N ALA A 135 8.91 -3.33 1.18
CA ALA A 135 10.25 -3.83 0.86
C ALA A 135 10.21 -4.88 -0.27
N THR A 136 9.20 -5.75 -0.25
CA THR A 136 8.97 -6.76 -1.30
C THR A 136 8.63 -6.08 -2.63
N GLN A 137 7.75 -5.08 -2.63
CA GLN A 137 7.41 -4.31 -3.83
C GLN A 137 8.61 -3.58 -4.43
N ARG A 138 9.43 -2.92 -3.60
CA ARG A 138 10.66 -2.27 -4.05
C ARG A 138 11.58 -3.26 -4.75
N LYS A 139 11.77 -4.44 -4.15
CA LYS A 139 12.57 -5.50 -4.75
C LYS A 139 11.96 -6.01 -6.07
N GLY A 140 10.64 -6.16 -6.14
CA GLY A 140 9.93 -6.54 -7.36
C GLY A 140 10.14 -5.53 -8.49
N ILE A 141 10.04 -4.23 -8.19
CA ILE A 141 10.32 -3.16 -9.15
C ILE A 141 11.79 -3.21 -9.63
N GLU A 142 12.74 -3.36 -8.72
CA GLU A 142 14.17 -3.47 -9.07
C GLU A 142 14.45 -4.67 -9.99
N LEU A 143 13.86 -5.83 -9.72
CA LEU A 143 13.98 -7.02 -10.59
C LEU A 143 13.31 -6.80 -11.95
N SER A 144 12.15 -6.14 -11.97
CA SER A 144 11.44 -5.81 -13.21
C SER A 144 12.24 -4.84 -14.07
N GLU A 145 12.93 -3.86 -13.47
CA GLU A 145 13.84 -2.98 -14.18
C GLU A 145 15.04 -3.73 -14.77
N GLN A 146 15.61 -4.68 -14.03
CA GLN A 146 16.68 -5.54 -14.53
C GLN A 146 16.21 -6.43 -15.69
N LEU A 147 15.01 -6.99 -15.59
CA LEU A 147 14.39 -7.79 -16.64
C LEU A 147 14.16 -6.93 -17.89
N MET A 148 13.62 -5.73 -17.73
CA MET A 148 13.42 -4.79 -18.84
C MET A 148 14.73 -4.39 -19.52
N ALA A 149 15.79 -4.16 -18.75
CA ALA A 149 17.11 -3.87 -19.31
C ALA A 149 17.69 -5.07 -20.09
N ALA A 150 17.49 -6.29 -19.59
CA ALA A 150 17.91 -7.52 -20.26
C ALA A 150 17.12 -7.76 -21.56
N ILE A 151 15.81 -7.50 -21.56
CA ILE A 151 14.95 -7.59 -22.75
C ILE A 151 15.37 -6.55 -23.79
N GLU A 152 15.58 -5.29 -23.40
CA GLU A 152 16.02 -4.22 -24.31
C GLU A 152 17.39 -4.53 -24.94
N SER A 153 18.33 -5.06 -24.14
CA SER A 153 19.62 -5.52 -24.62
C SER A 153 19.48 -6.66 -25.63
N SER A 154 18.62 -7.65 -25.33
CA SER A 154 18.36 -8.79 -26.21
C SER A 154 17.66 -8.39 -27.50
N ALA A 155 16.74 -7.42 -27.46
CA ALA A 155 16.09 -6.87 -28.64
C ALA A 155 17.09 -6.11 -29.54
N SER A 156 18.08 -5.45 -28.94
CA SER A 156 19.12 -4.71 -29.65
C SER A 156 20.23 -5.61 -30.19
N ASN A 157 20.54 -6.72 -29.50
CA ASN A 157 21.54 -7.70 -29.91
C ASN A 157 21.09 -9.14 -29.58
N PRO A 158 20.27 -9.76 -30.47
CA PRO A 158 19.69 -11.07 -30.22
C PRO A 158 20.72 -12.21 -30.06
N ALA A 159 21.91 -12.05 -30.66
CA ALA A 159 22.96 -13.06 -30.61
C ALA A 159 23.62 -13.19 -29.22
N SER A 160 23.46 -12.21 -28.34
CA SER A 160 23.97 -12.21 -26.97
C SER A 160 22.87 -12.33 -25.92
N ALA A 161 21.65 -12.74 -26.31
CA ALA A 161 20.53 -12.87 -25.39
C ALA A 161 20.81 -13.99 -24.37
N ASP A 162 20.82 -13.63 -23.09
CA ASP A 162 21.02 -14.54 -21.97
C ASP A 162 19.68 -15.04 -21.45
N ARG A 163 19.23 -16.18 -21.98
CA ARG A 163 17.92 -16.76 -21.63
C ARG A 163 17.85 -17.26 -20.20
N GLU A 164 18.94 -17.81 -19.68
CA GLU A 164 19.00 -18.32 -18.30
C GLU A 164 18.77 -17.17 -17.31
N LYS A 165 19.41 -16.02 -17.56
CA LYS A 165 19.19 -14.82 -16.76
C LYS A 165 17.75 -14.29 -16.83
N LEU A 166 17.11 -14.33 -18.00
CA LEU A 166 15.70 -13.92 -18.13
C LEU A 166 14.78 -14.84 -17.32
N GLU A 167 14.99 -16.16 -17.40
CA GLU A 167 14.24 -17.16 -16.64
C GLU A 167 14.45 -17.01 -15.11
N GLU A 168 15.68 -16.77 -14.67
CA GLU A 168 16.00 -16.52 -13.25
C GLU A 168 15.28 -15.28 -12.71
N LEU A 169 15.29 -14.18 -13.48
CA LEU A 169 14.62 -12.94 -13.10
C LEU A 169 13.10 -13.12 -13.02
N THR A 170 12.49 -13.82 -13.98
CA THR A 170 11.05 -14.12 -13.96
C THR A 170 10.68 -15.01 -12.76
N SER A 171 11.42 -16.09 -12.52
CA SER A 171 11.17 -16.95 -11.36
C SER A 171 11.32 -16.19 -10.03
N SER A 172 12.26 -15.25 -9.96
CA SER A 172 12.46 -14.42 -8.77
C SER A 172 11.30 -13.43 -8.54
N LEU A 173 10.65 -12.97 -9.61
CA LEU A 173 9.44 -12.12 -9.52
C LEU A 173 8.24 -12.92 -9.01
N ASP A 174 8.03 -14.14 -9.51
CA ASP A 174 6.95 -15.02 -9.07
C ASP A 174 7.04 -15.35 -7.56
N ASP A 175 8.26 -15.60 -7.07
CA ASP A 175 8.51 -15.82 -5.64
C ASP A 175 8.16 -14.61 -4.77
N LEU A 176 8.32 -13.39 -5.28
CA LEU A 176 8.00 -12.16 -4.55
C LEU A 176 6.50 -11.88 -4.51
N ASP A 177 5.75 -12.18 -5.58
CA ASP A 177 4.30 -11.98 -5.62
C ASP A 177 3.58 -12.70 -4.45
N SER A 178 3.98 -13.95 -4.19
CA SER A 178 3.41 -14.71 -3.08
C SER A 178 3.69 -14.08 -1.70
N LYS A 179 4.91 -13.56 -1.51
CA LYS A 179 5.35 -12.91 -0.27
C LYS A 179 4.65 -11.57 -0.08
N GLU A 180 4.52 -10.81 -1.16
CA GLU A 180 3.83 -9.52 -1.18
C GLU A 180 2.37 -9.69 -0.74
N LYS A 181 1.64 -10.62 -1.37
CA LYS A 181 0.24 -10.92 -1.03
C LYS A 181 0.08 -11.34 0.42
N HIS A 182 0.98 -12.20 0.92
CA HIS A 182 0.95 -12.65 2.29
C HIS A 182 1.21 -11.52 3.29
N ALA A 183 2.24 -10.69 3.08
CA ALA A 183 2.55 -9.56 3.94
C ALA A 183 1.40 -8.54 3.98
N PHE A 184 0.78 -8.25 2.83
CA PHE A 184 -0.36 -7.34 2.79
C PHE A 184 -1.58 -7.91 3.53
N GLN A 185 -1.86 -9.20 3.38
CA GLN A 185 -2.95 -9.86 4.11
C GLN A 185 -2.73 -9.79 5.62
N GLN A 186 -1.50 -10.02 6.10
CA GLN A 186 -1.17 -9.87 7.52
C GLN A 186 -1.44 -8.46 8.03
N ALA A 187 -1.12 -7.44 7.24
CA ALA A 187 -1.42 -6.06 7.58
C ALA A 187 -2.93 -5.82 7.67
N GLN A 188 -3.71 -6.34 6.72
CA GLN A 188 -5.18 -6.25 6.74
C GLN A 188 -5.80 -6.94 7.96
N ASP A 189 -5.31 -8.13 8.30
CA ASP A 189 -5.78 -8.89 9.46
C ASP A 189 -5.51 -8.15 10.77
N ALA A 190 -4.32 -7.56 10.90
CA ALA A 190 -3.95 -6.74 12.06
C ALA A 190 -4.83 -5.48 12.15
N VAL A 191 -5.10 -4.81 11.02
CA VAL A 191 -6.02 -3.67 11.00
C VAL A 191 -7.46 -4.06 11.33
N ALA A 192 -7.93 -5.22 10.88
CA ALA A 192 -9.25 -5.72 11.25
C ALA A 192 -9.37 -5.92 12.77
N ARG A 193 -8.33 -6.43 13.43
CA ARG A 193 -8.26 -6.53 14.89
C ARG A 193 -8.18 -5.16 15.57
N LEU A 194 -7.39 -4.23 15.02
CA LEU A 194 -7.33 -2.85 15.49
C LEU A 194 -8.73 -2.21 15.47
N ARG A 195 -9.48 -2.34 14.36
CA ARG A 195 -10.86 -1.82 14.24
C ARG A 195 -11.81 -2.40 15.28
N ALA A 196 -11.56 -3.62 15.76
CA ALA A 196 -12.39 -4.26 16.78
C ALA A 196 -12.13 -3.73 18.20
N VAL A 197 -10.90 -3.26 18.48
CA VAL A 197 -10.49 -2.77 19.80
C VAL A 197 -10.35 -1.25 19.90
N ALA A 198 -10.29 -0.55 18.77
CA ALA A 198 -10.21 0.89 18.74
C ALA A 198 -11.48 1.51 19.38
N PRO A 199 -11.34 2.60 20.16
CA PRO A 199 -12.48 3.28 20.75
C PRO A 199 -13.45 3.71 19.64
N ARG A 200 -14.74 3.32 19.75
CA ARG A 200 -15.76 3.81 18.83
C ARG A 200 -16.05 5.29 19.11
N PRO A 201 -16.38 6.09 18.09
CA PRO A 201 -16.82 7.48 18.27
C PRO A 201 -18.07 7.57 19.14
#